data_AF-A0A954EXQ4-F1
#
_entry.id   AF-A0A954EXQ4-F1
#
_cell.length_a   1.000
_cell.length_b   1.000
_cell.length_c   1.000
_cell.angle_alpha   90.00
_cell.angle_beta   90.00
_cell.angle_gamma   90.00
#
_symmetry.space_group_name_H-M   'P 1'
#
loop_
_entity.id
_entity.type
_entity.pdbx_description
1 polymer ?
#
loop_
_entity_poly.entity_id
_entity_poly.type
_entity_poly.pdbx_seq_one_letter_code
_entity_poly.pdbx_strand_id
1 'polypeptide(L)' 'MTLRRQTPIITADRIQINPQKLLVSDRTPTTDPRIRIQRDGDIIQSIEITCSCGSQLILDCLYEVPSVEPEQ' A
#
# COMPACT_ATOMS: atom_id res chain seq x y z
N MET A 1 40.25 16.27 -19.42
CA MET A 1 40.01 17.29 -18.38
C MET A 1 38.66 16.99 -17.73
N THR A 2 38.65 16.42 -16.54
CA THR A 2 37.44 16.01 -15.81
C THR A 2 37.01 17.14 -14.86
N LEU A 3 35.84 17.74 -15.11
CA LEU A 3 35.27 18.76 -14.23
C LEU A 3 34.95 18.12 -12.86
N ARG A 4 35.71 18.47 -11.82
CA ARG A 4 35.32 18.16 -10.43
C ARG A 4 34.05 18.96 -10.12
N ARG A 5 32.90 18.29 -10.06
CA ARG A 5 31.69 18.85 -9.46
C ARG A 5 31.99 19.08 -7.97
N GLN A 6 32.09 20.35 -7.58
CA GLN A 6 32.17 20.71 -6.17
C GLN A 6 30.80 20.44 -5.53
N THR A 7 30.76 19.53 -4.58
CA THR A 7 29.57 19.28 -3.77
C THR A 7 29.37 20.51 -2.88
N PRO A 8 28.19 21.16 -2.88
CA PRO A 8 27.97 22.34 -2.06
C PRO A 8 28.06 21.98 -0.57
N ILE A 9 28.88 22.72 0.17
CA ILE A 9 28.94 22.63 1.63
C ILE A 9 27.82 23.52 2.18
N ILE A 10 26.86 22.92 2.88
CA ILE A 10 25.80 23.66 3.58
C ILE A 10 26.32 24.00 4.97
N THR A 11 26.39 25.29 5.27
CA THR A 11 26.77 25.80 6.59
C THR A 11 25.63 25.60 7.60
N ALA A 12 25.98 25.35 8.86
CA ALA A 12 25.01 24.94 9.89
C ALA A 12 23.90 25.97 10.14
N ASP A 13 24.16 27.25 9.87
CA ASP A 13 23.21 28.37 9.94
C ASP A 13 22.09 28.30 8.90
N ARG A 14 22.21 27.44 7.88
CA ARG A 14 21.19 27.22 6.84
C ARG A 14 20.34 25.97 7.08
N ILE A 15 20.48 25.33 8.24
CA ILE A 15 19.73 24.12 8.61
C ILE A 15 18.64 24.50 9.59
N GLN A 16 17.39 24.42 9.16
CA GLN A 16 16.24 24.51 10.06
C GLN A 16 15.83 23.09 10.47
N ILE A 17 16.12 22.72 11.72
CA ILE A 17 15.70 21.43 12.27
C ILE A 17 14.21 21.56 12.63
N ASN A 18 13.36 20.81 11.94
CA ASN A 18 11.96 20.64 12.34
C ASN A 18 11.87 19.46 13.33
N PRO A 19 11.58 19.70 14.62
CA PRO A 19 11.56 18.66 15.65
C PRO A 19 10.28 17.81 15.62
N GLN A 20 9.50 17.86 14.54
CA GLN A 20 8.28 17.07 14.41
C GLN A 20 8.59 15.59 14.59
N LYS A 21 8.00 15.01 15.63
CA LYS A 21 8.11 13.58 15.90
C LYS A 21 7.44 12.83 14.76
N LEU A 22 8.25 12.11 13.99
CA LEU A 22 7.75 11.18 12.98
C LEU A 22 7.52 9.83 13.66
N LEU A 23 6.35 9.26 13.41
CA LEU A 23 6.07 7.89 13.84
C LEU A 23 6.89 6.95 12.93
N VAL A 24 8.00 6.44 13.44
CA VAL A 24 8.73 5.37 12.78
C VAL A 24 7.99 4.09 13.13
N SER A 25 7.11 3.63 12.25
CA SER A 25 6.47 2.33 12.46
C SER A 25 7.51 1.23 12.26
N ASP A 26 7.62 0.32 13.24
CA ASP A 26 8.33 -0.96 13.14
C ASP A 26 7.59 -1.94 12.22
N ARG A 27 7.17 -1.48 11.04
CA ARG A 27 6.70 -2.39 10.00
C ARG A 27 7.94 -3.15 9.55
N THR A 28 8.20 -4.29 10.19
CA THR A 28 9.02 -5.32 9.59
C THR A 28 8.41 -5.57 8.22
N PRO A 29 9.13 -5.29 7.13
CA PRO A 29 8.61 -5.59 5.81
C PRO A 29 8.42 -7.09 5.78
N THR A 30 7.17 -7.53 5.88
CA THR A 30 6.83 -8.89 5.46
C THR A 30 7.11 -8.88 3.98
N THR A 31 8.06 -9.70 3.52
CA THR A 31 8.46 -9.75 2.11
C THR A 31 7.27 -10.00 1.20
N ASP A 32 6.28 -10.72 1.71
CA ASP A 32 5.10 -11.14 0.97
C ASP A 32 3.85 -10.39 1.43
N PRO A 33 2.94 -10.05 0.50
CA PRO A 33 1.63 -9.53 0.84
C PRO A 33 0.83 -10.60 1.59
N ARG A 34 0.09 -10.18 2.62
CA ARG A 34 -0.84 -11.06 3.34
C ARG A 34 -2.22 -10.95 2.69
N ILE A 35 -2.80 -12.08 2.30
CA ILE A 35 -4.13 -12.15 1.70
C ILE A 35 -5.09 -12.83 2.67
N ARG A 36 -6.22 -12.20 2.93
CA ARG A 36 -7.34 -12.76 3.68
C ARG A 36 -8.58 -12.77 2.79
N ILE A 37 -9.23 -13.93 2.69
CA ILE A 37 -10.45 -14.10 1.91
C ILE A 37 -11.61 -14.25 2.89
N GLN A 38 -12.61 -13.39 2.78
CA GLN A 38 -13.88 -13.55 3.49
C GLN A 38 -14.85 -14.30 2.60
N ARG A 39 -15.48 -15.34 3.14
CA ARG A 39 -16.43 -16.19 2.42
C ARG A 39 -17.72 -16.31 3.21
N ASP A 40 -18.81 -16.44 2.47
CA ASP A 40 -20.10 -16.92 2.97
C ASP A 40 -20.43 -18.22 2.24
N GLY A 41 -20.29 -19.35 2.95
CA GLY A 41 -20.27 -20.68 2.32
C GLY A 41 -19.18 -20.78 1.25
N ASP A 42 -19.60 -21.05 0.02
CA ASP A 42 -18.71 -21.18 -1.15
C ASP A 42 -18.50 -19.86 -1.91
N ILE A 43 -19.17 -18.78 -1.51
CA ILE A 43 -19.11 -17.49 -2.19
C ILE A 43 -18.05 -16.61 -1.51
N ILE A 44 -17.12 -16.07 -2.29
CA ILE A 44 -16.14 -15.09 -1.80
C ILE A 44 -16.83 -13.74 -1.70
N GLN A 45 -16.92 -13.18 -0.50
CA GLN A 45 -17.57 -11.87 -0.27
C GLN A 45 -16.57 -10.72 -0.42
N SER A 46 -15.34 -10.91 0.08
CA SER A 46 -14.29 -9.90 -0.06
C SER A 46 -12.89 -10.50 0.01
N ILE A 47 -11.93 -9.79 -0.59
CA ILE A 47 -10.50 -10.11 -0.54
C ILE A 47 -9.76 -8.92 0.06
N GLU A 48 -9.17 -9.13 1.23
CA GLU A 48 -8.34 -8.14 1.93
C GLU A 48 -6.87 -8.45 1.67
N ILE A 49 -6.14 -7.46 1.15
CA ILE A 49 -4.72 -7.55 0.81
C ILE A 49 -3.96 -6.55 1.67
N THR A 50 -3.05 -7.05 2.51
CA THR A 50 -2.10 -6.21 3.24
C THR A 50 -0.74 -6.27 2.55
N CYS A 51 -0.32 -5.17 1.95
CA CYS A 51 0.98 -5.05 1.28
C CYS A 51 2.14 -5.10 2.29
N SER A 52 3.34 -5.40 1.80
CA SER A 52 4.60 -5.37 2.60
C SER A 52 4.91 -4.01 3.21
N CYS A 53 4.45 -2.91 2.59
CA CYS A 53 4.53 -1.55 3.15
C CYS A 53 3.48 -1.28 4.24
N GLY A 54 2.60 -2.25 4.53
CA GLY A 54 1.47 -2.18 5.46
C GLY A 54 0.27 -1.37 4.96
N SER A 55 0.22 -1.01 3.68
CA SER A 55 -1.01 -0.50 3.06
C SER A 55 -2.04 -1.62 2.93
N GLN A 56 -3.31 -1.28 3.03
CA GLN A 56 -4.42 -2.23 2.92
C GLN A 56 -5.29 -1.91 1.71
N LEU A 57 -5.69 -2.96 1.00
CA LEU A 57 -6.65 -2.93 -0.11
C LEU A 57 -7.75 -3.94 0.19
N ILE A 58 -9.01 -3.53 0.06
CA ILE A 58 -10.18 -4.39 0.20
C ILE A 58 -10.90 -4.41 -1.15
N LEU A 59 -11.14 -5.62 -1.67
CA LEU A 59 -11.90 -5.86 -2.90
C LEU A 59 -13.22 -6.53 -2.51
N ASP A 60 -14.33 -5.80 -2.64
CA ASP A 60 -15.67 -6.35 -2.43
C ASP A 60 -16.17 -7.04 -3.71
N CYS A 61 -16.70 -8.26 -3.57
CA CYS A 61 -17.20 -9.04 -4.69
C CYS A 61 -18.68 -8.77 -4.92
N LEU A 62 -19.00 -8.04 -5.98
CA LEU A 62 -20.37 -7.79 -6.43
C LEU A 62 -20.73 -8.80 -7.53
N TYR A 63 -21.57 -9.77 -7.20
CA TYR A 63 -22.06 -10.76 -8.16
C TYR A 63 -23.39 -10.29 -8.76
N GLU A 64 -23.39 -10.07 -10.06
CA GLU A 64 -24.63 -9.89 -10.82
C GLU A 64 -25.26 -11.25 -11.11
N VAL A 65 -26.55 -11.39 -10.85
CA VAL A 65 -27.31 -12.57 -11.29
C VAL A 65 -27.61 -12.36 -12.77
N PRO A 66 -27.16 -13.23 -13.68
CA PRO A 66 -27.51 -13.10 -15.09
C PRO A 66 -29.03 -13.20 -15.23
N SER A 67 -29.65 -12.13 -15.74
CA SER A 67 -31.06 -12.11 -16.08
C SER A 67 -31.28 -13.01 -17.29
N VAL A 68 -31.68 -14.26 -17.04
CA VAL A 68 -32.14 -15.16 -18.11
C VAL A 68 -33.53 -14.69 -18.50
N GLU A 69 -33.64 -13.95 -19.60
CA GLU A 69 -34.94 -13.67 -20.22
C GLU A 69 -35.48 -14.99 -20.79
N PRO A 70 -36.73 -15.39 -20.48
CA PRO A 70 -37.29 -16.62 -21.02
C PRO A 70 -37.51 -16.47 -22.52
N GLU A 71 -36.83 -17.29 -23.32
CA GLU A 71 -37.16 -17.53 -24.72
C GLU A 71 -38.61 -18.04 -24.81
N GLN A 72 -39.45 -17.31 -25.57
CA GLN A 72 -40.86 -17.62 -25.82
C GLN A 72 -41.05 -18.76 -26.81
#